data_AF-A0A369LMU2-F1
#
_entry.id   AF-A0A369LMU2-F1
#
_cell.length_a   1.000
_cell.length_b   1.000
_cell.length_c   1.000
_cell.angle_alpha   90.00
_cell.angle_beta   90.00
_cell.angle_gamma   90.00
#
_symmetry.space_group_name_H-M   'P 1'
#
loop_
_entity.id
_entity.type
_entity.pdbx_description
1 polymer ?
#
loop_
_entity_poly.entity_id
_entity_poly.type
_entity_poly.pdbx_seq_one_letter_code
_entity_poly.pdbx_strand_id
1 'polypeptide(L)'
;MLDNETNNRDAKQAPIQTGTPDTSEGAQEKRRKRKKILLVLLLLLLLLALGTCTAVNLLGDKQEDAPAAVAVMPGLDANAEDISDREGMESAMQSAADANYFTLQVNPDASFSSQTGEGRFELVNPLDNVFPISFDITLDESGQKVYQSGAVMPGKQIRGIALDSTPDPGSYRATVNVSIYDRETQEKEGETKVKITLHVE
;
A
#
# COMPACT_ATOMS: atom_id res chain seq x y z
N MET A 1 -83.39 18.36 -53.31
CA MET A 1 -83.85 19.72 -52.99
C MET A 1 -83.95 19.86 -51.45
N LEU A 2 -83.71 21.06 -50.90
CA LEU A 2 -84.56 21.87 -49.98
C LEU A 2 -85.41 21.12 -48.91
N ASP A 3 -85.59 21.49 -47.62
CA ASP A 3 -85.14 22.55 -46.66
C ASP A 3 -85.47 22.05 -45.20
N ASN A 4 -85.02 22.52 -44.01
CA ASN A 4 -84.56 23.79 -43.39
C ASN A 4 -85.68 24.72 -42.82
N GLU A 5 -85.69 25.27 -41.58
CA GLU A 5 -84.81 25.20 -40.37
C GLU A 5 -85.32 24.18 -39.29
N THR A 6 -85.46 24.34 -37.94
CA THR A 6 -85.43 25.40 -36.87
C THR A 6 -84.89 24.75 -35.54
N ASN A 7 -84.46 25.35 -34.40
CA ASN A 7 -84.45 26.70 -33.74
C ASN A 7 -85.64 27.04 -32.78
N ASN A 8 -85.56 27.43 -31.48
CA ASN A 8 -84.52 27.46 -30.39
C ASN A 8 -85.14 27.98 -29.03
N ARG A 9 -84.40 27.97 -27.88
CA ARG A 9 -84.63 28.65 -26.55
C ARG A 9 -85.77 28.11 -25.64
N ASP A 10 -85.89 28.34 -24.31
CA ASP A 10 -85.07 28.84 -23.14
C ASP A 10 -85.89 28.58 -21.82
N ALA A 11 -85.49 28.72 -20.54
CA ALA A 11 -84.22 28.73 -19.76
C ALA A 11 -84.53 28.77 -18.21
N LYS A 12 -83.49 28.81 -17.33
CA LYS A 12 -83.49 28.91 -15.82
C LYS A 12 -83.86 27.62 -15.04
N GLN A 13 -83.18 27.15 -13.96
CA GLN A 13 -82.57 27.72 -12.72
C GLN A 13 -83.59 28.01 -11.58
N ALA A 14 -83.40 27.75 -10.27
CA ALA A 14 -82.40 27.03 -9.42
C ALA A 14 -82.87 27.09 -7.90
N PRO A 15 -82.10 26.80 -6.81
CA PRO A 15 -81.36 25.58 -6.36
C PRO A 15 -81.45 25.22 -4.82
N ILE A 16 -80.57 24.30 -4.32
CA ILE A 16 -80.11 24.00 -2.91
C ILE A 16 -81.14 23.35 -1.92
N GLN A 17 -80.86 22.49 -0.92
CA GLN A 17 -79.63 21.91 -0.27
C GLN A 17 -79.80 20.38 0.05
N THR A 18 -78.91 19.57 0.70
CA THR A 18 -77.66 19.74 1.51
C THR A 18 -76.89 18.38 1.57
N GLY A 19 -75.57 18.36 1.86
CA GLY A 19 -74.86 17.19 2.46
C GLY A 19 -73.67 16.56 1.69
N THR A 20 -72.57 16.25 2.38
CA THR A 20 -71.21 15.88 1.88
C THR A 20 -70.44 15.04 2.94
N PRO A 21 -69.16 14.58 2.75
CA PRO A 21 -68.46 13.95 1.61
C PRO A 21 -67.52 12.75 1.99
N ASP A 22 -66.80 12.22 0.99
CA ASP A 22 -65.38 11.71 0.96
C ASP A 22 -64.76 10.85 2.09
N THR A 23 -63.94 9.84 1.72
CA THR A 23 -63.01 9.07 2.58
C THR A 23 -61.96 8.24 1.78
N SER A 24 -62.20 7.87 0.52
CA SER A 24 -61.53 6.72 -0.11
C SER A 24 -60.14 6.98 -0.74
N GLU A 25 -59.86 8.19 -1.22
CA GLU A 25 -58.66 8.43 -2.05
C GLU A 25 -57.35 8.55 -1.24
N GLY A 26 -57.38 9.27 -0.12
CA GLY A 26 -56.19 9.59 0.69
C GLY A 26 -55.46 8.36 1.27
N ALA A 27 -56.13 7.21 1.38
CA ALA A 27 -55.54 5.96 1.84
C ALA A 27 -54.67 5.28 0.76
N GLN A 28 -55.06 5.35 -0.51
CA GLN A 28 -54.30 4.75 -1.62
C GLN A 28 -53.04 5.56 -1.92
N GLU A 29 -53.12 6.89 -1.91
CA GLU A 29 -52.00 7.76 -2.25
C GLU A 29 -50.85 7.62 -1.25
N LYS A 30 -51.15 7.56 0.06
CA LYS A 30 -50.16 7.28 1.12
C LYS A 30 -49.48 5.93 0.95
N ARG A 31 -50.20 4.88 0.53
CA ARG A 31 -49.61 3.55 0.22
C ARG A 31 -48.69 3.59 -1.01
N ARG A 32 -49.05 4.32 -2.07
CA ARG A 32 -48.20 4.51 -3.25
C ARG A 32 -46.92 5.31 -2.92
N LYS A 33 -47.03 6.40 -2.15
CA LYS A 33 -45.88 7.20 -1.68
C LYS A 33 -44.91 6.37 -0.84
N ARG A 34 -45.41 5.58 0.13
CA ARG A 34 -44.56 4.67 0.94
C ARG A 34 -43.82 3.63 0.10
N LYS A 35 -44.47 3.01 -0.90
CA LYS A 35 -43.79 2.06 -1.81
C LYS A 35 -42.69 2.72 -2.65
N LYS A 36 -42.88 3.95 -3.13
CA LYS A 36 -41.82 4.70 -3.84
C LYS A 36 -40.63 5.00 -2.93
N ILE A 37 -40.87 5.45 -1.70
CA ILE A 37 -39.80 5.74 -0.71
C ILE A 37 -39.00 4.46 -0.40
N LEU A 38 -39.67 3.33 -0.17
CA LEU A 38 -39.00 2.04 0.09
C LEU A 38 -38.11 1.60 -1.08
N LEU A 39 -38.57 1.80 -2.32
CA LEU A 39 -37.83 1.42 -3.53
C LEU A 39 -36.61 2.32 -3.76
N VAL A 40 -36.72 3.63 -3.48
CA VAL A 40 -35.58 4.56 -3.50
C VAL A 40 -34.56 4.22 -2.40
N LEU A 41 -35.02 3.87 -1.19
CA LEU A 41 -34.14 3.44 -0.10
C LEU A 41 -33.39 2.15 -0.43
N LEU A 42 -34.07 1.17 -1.05
CA LEU A 42 -33.46 -0.08 -1.51
C LEU A 42 -32.42 0.17 -2.62
N LEU A 43 -32.72 1.08 -3.56
CA LEU A 43 -31.78 1.47 -4.61
C LEU A 43 -30.55 2.18 -4.03
N LEU A 44 -30.72 3.06 -3.04
CA LEU A 44 -29.62 3.72 -2.34
C LEU A 44 -28.75 2.71 -1.57
N LEU A 45 -29.37 1.74 -0.88
CA LEU A 45 -28.64 0.67 -0.19
C LEU A 45 -27.84 -0.21 -1.16
N LEU A 46 -28.41 -0.52 -2.33
CA LEU A 46 -27.74 -1.28 -3.39
C LEU A 46 -26.55 -0.50 -3.98
N LEU A 47 -26.70 0.81 -4.19
CA LEU A 47 -25.61 1.68 -4.64
C LEU A 47 -24.48 1.79 -3.60
N LEU A 48 -24.81 1.83 -2.30
CA LEU A 48 -23.81 1.77 -1.22
C LEU A 48 -23.06 0.43 -1.24
N ALA A 49 -23.78 -0.69 -1.32
CA ALA A 49 -23.17 -2.03 -1.36
C ALA A 49 -22.24 -2.21 -2.57
N LEU A 50 -22.69 -1.82 -3.76
CA LEU A 50 -21.86 -1.85 -4.98
C LEU A 50 -20.63 -0.93 -4.85
N GLY A 51 -20.80 0.28 -4.31
CA GLY A 51 -19.70 1.20 -4.05
C GLY A 51 -18.65 0.62 -3.09
N THR A 52 -19.08 -0.06 -2.02
CA THR A 52 -18.14 -0.74 -1.09
C THR A 52 -17.41 -1.91 -1.75
N CYS A 53 -18.07 -2.70 -2.61
CA CYS A 53 -17.41 -3.78 -3.33
C CYS A 53 -16.36 -3.28 -4.33
N THR A 54 -16.60 -2.15 -5.01
CA THR A 54 -15.56 -1.53 -5.85
C THR A 54 -14.44 -0.91 -5.03
N ALA A 55 -14.73 -0.32 -3.87
CA ALA A 55 -13.71 0.33 -3.04
C ALA A 55 -12.66 -0.67 -2.52
N VAL A 56 -13.08 -1.82 -1.97
CA VAL A 56 -12.14 -2.80 -1.40
C VAL A 56 -11.27 -3.50 -2.45
N ASN A 57 -11.73 -3.58 -3.71
CA ASN A 57 -10.96 -4.13 -4.83
C ASN A 57 -10.10 -3.08 -5.57
N LEU A 58 -10.14 -1.80 -5.16
CA LEU A 58 -9.22 -0.74 -5.62
C LEU A 58 -8.34 -0.16 -4.49
N LEU A 59 -8.45 -0.70 -3.27
CA LEU A 59 -7.57 -0.40 -2.13
C LEU A 59 -6.62 -1.55 -1.78
N GLY A 60 -6.82 -2.74 -2.35
CA GLY A 60 -5.73 -3.71 -2.53
C GLY A 60 -4.85 -3.27 -3.70
N ASP A 61 -3.53 -3.38 -3.54
CA ASP A 61 -2.50 -3.05 -4.53
C ASP A 61 -2.65 -1.68 -5.21
N LYS A 62 -2.86 -0.65 -4.39
CA LYS A 62 -2.20 0.64 -4.65
C LYS A 62 -0.73 0.56 -4.26
N GLN A 63 0.03 -0.22 -5.03
CA GLN A 63 1.41 0.16 -5.28
C GLN A 63 1.34 1.50 -6.02
N GLU A 64 1.91 2.55 -5.44
CA GLU A 64 2.05 3.81 -6.16
C GLU A 64 3.15 3.62 -7.21
N ASP A 65 2.74 3.30 -8.43
CA ASP A 65 3.58 3.41 -9.63
C ASP A 65 3.88 4.89 -9.89
N ALA A 66 4.72 5.45 -9.02
CA ALA A 66 5.50 6.64 -9.32
C ALA A 66 6.20 6.41 -10.68
N PRO A 67 6.26 7.43 -11.56
CA PRO A 67 6.96 7.29 -12.84
C PRO A 67 8.38 6.81 -12.54
N ALA A 68 8.79 5.69 -13.15
CA ALA A 68 9.97 4.94 -12.75
C ALA A 68 11.23 5.82 -12.73
N ALA A 69 11.50 6.40 -11.57
CA ALA A 69 12.76 7.06 -11.29
C ALA A 69 13.81 5.97 -11.37
N VAL A 70 14.78 6.14 -12.27
CA VAL A 70 15.98 5.31 -12.30
C VAL A 70 16.50 5.29 -10.87
N ALA A 71 16.48 4.11 -10.25
CA ALA A 71 16.86 3.98 -8.86
C ALA A 71 18.39 4.07 -8.79
N VAL A 72 18.89 5.30 -8.73
CA VAL A 72 20.32 5.59 -8.63
C VAL A 72 20.82 5.18 -7.25
N MET A 73 22.06 4.69 -7.20
CA MET A 73 22.76 4.34 -5.98
C MET A 73 22.77 5.53 -4.98
N PRO A 74 22.43 5.32 -3.70
CA PRO A 74 22.52 6.38 -2.69
C PRO A 74 23.97 6.78 -2.41
N GLY A 75 24.16 7.88 -1.67
CA GLY A 75 25.46 8.19 -1.07
C GLY A 75 25.93 7.08 -0.12
N LEU A 76 27.25 6.98 0.10
CA LEU A 76 27.87 5.95 0.95
C LEU A 76 27.23 5.89 2.34
N ASP A 77 27.03 4.68 2.87
CA ASP A 77 26.51 4.48 4.23
C ASP A 77 27.52 4.95 5.28
N ALA A 78 27.06 5.66 6.31
CA ALA A 78 27.91 6.21 7.36
C ALA A 78 28.50 5.13 8.30
N ASN A 79 27.90 3.93 8.33
CA ASN A 79 28.30 2.79 9.14
C ASN A 79 29.17 1.79 8.35
N ALA A 80 29.44 2.04 7.06
CA ALA A 80 30.20 1.13 6.19
C ALA A 80 31.72 1.24 6.40
N GLU A 81 32.25 0.38 7.28
CA GLU A 81 33.69 0.25 7.54
C GLU A 81 34.37 -0.72 6.56
N ASP A 82 35.69 -0.60 6.41
CA ASP A 82 36.50 -1.60 5.69
C ASP A 82 36.51 -2.94 6.43
N ILE A 83 36.48 -4.04 5.69
CA ILE A 83 36.63 -5.39 6.25
C ILE A 83 38.02 -5.52 6.89
N SER A 84 38.06 -5.48 8.22
CA SER A 84 39.28 -5.60 9.03
C SER A 84 39.70 -7.04 9.29
N ASP A 85 38.76 -7.99 9.19
CA ASP A 85 38.87 -9.32 9.79
C ASP A 85 39.17 -10.41 8.75
N ARG A 86 39.72 -11.54 9.22
CA ARG A 86 40.25 -12.60 8.36
C ARG A 86 39.14 -13.29 7.55
N GLU A 87 37.96 -13.44 8.14
CA GLU A 87 36.78 -14.09 7.57
C GLU A 87 36.34 -13.48 6.23
N GLY A 88 36.35 -12.14 6.12
CA GLY A 88 35.98 -11.44 4.89
C GLY A 88 37.08 -11.41 3.83
N MET A 89 38.32 -11.77 4.19
CA MET A 89 39.39 -12.08 3.24
C MET A 89 39.35 -13.56 2.81
N GLU A 90 38.96 -14.47 3.71
CA GLU A 90 38.89 -15.91 3.42
C GLU A 90 37.87 -16.26 2.34
N SER A 91 36.71 -15.58 2.29
CA SER A 91 35.77 -15.75 1.18
C SER A 91 36.42 -15.40 -0.17
N ALA A 92 37.10 -14.26 -0.24
CA ALA A 92 37.80 -13.82 -1.45
C ALA A 92 39.02 -14.68 -1.81
N MET A 93 39.70 -15.29 -0.83
CA MET A 93 40.85 -16.19 -1.07
C MET A 93 40.44 -17.58 -1.59
N GLN A 94 39.23 -18.04 -1.27
CA GLN A 94 38.72 -19.35 -1.68
C GLN A 94 38.01 -19.33 -3.05
N SER A 95 37.71 -18.13 -3.57
CA SER A 95 36.78 -17.91 -4.68
C SER A 95 37.52 -17.68 -6.01
N ALA A 96 37.57 -18.72 -6.85
CA ALA A 96 37.90 -18.59 -8.27
C ALA A 96 36.62 -18.38 -9.11
N ALA A 97 35.70 -17.55 -8.61
CA ALA A 97 34.44 -17.25 -9.27
C ALA A 97 34.61 -16.24 -10.42
N ASP A 98 33.77 -16.36 -11.44
CA ASP A 98 33.59 -15.29 -12.42
C ASP A 98 33.07 -14.03 -11.72
N ALA A 99 33.57 -12.86 -12.12
CA ALA A 99 33.29 -11.55 -11.51
C ALA A 99 31.87 -11.00 -11.79
N ASN A 100 30.88 -11.90 -11.86
CA ASN A 100 29.49 -11.66 -12.23
C ASN A 100 28.50 -12.43 -11.33
N TYR A 101 28.96 -13.01 -10.21
CA TYR A 101 28.09 -13.74 -9.27
C TYR A 101 27.86 -12.93 -8.00
N PHE A 102 26.61 -12.51 -7.78
CA PHE A 102 26.24 -11.73 -6.59
C PHE A 102 26.40 -12.55 -5.31
N THR A 103 27.17 -12.03 -4.36
CA THR A 103 27.46 -12.69 -3.07
C THR A 103 27.31 -11.70 -1.92
N LEU A 104 26.57 -12.08 -0.88
CA LEU A 104 26.33 -11.26 0.31
C LEU A 104 26.27 -12.15 1.55
N GLN A 105 26.80 -11.66 2.67
CA GLN A 105 26.61 -12.29 3.98
C GLN A 105 25.81 -11.35 4.88
N VAL A 106 24.80 -11.86 5.59
CA VAL A 106 24.00 -11.13 6.58
C VAL A 106 23.78 -12.06 7.77
N ASN A 107 23.97 -11.57 8.98
CA ASN A 107 23.65 -12.31 10.20
C ASN A 107 22.11 -12.43 10.32
N PRO A 108 21.54 -13.65 10.47
CA PRO A 108 20.09 -13.83 10.53
C PRO A 108 19.44 -13.25 11.78
N ASP A 109 20.20 -12.89 12.82
CA ASP A 109 19.67 -12.34 14.07
C ASP A 109 20.33 -10.99 14.41
N ALA A 110 19.50 -9.96 14.63
CA ALA A 110 19.92 -8.59 14.91
C ALA A 110 19.28 -8.07 16.21
N SER A 111 19.98 -7.20 16.96
CA SER A 111 19.58 -6.82 18.33
C SER A 111 19.74 -5.32 18.57
N PHE A 112 18.66 -4.65 18.93
CA PHE A 112 18.55 -3.19 19.06
C PHE A 112 18.07 -2.77 20.45
N SER A 113 18.50 -1.60 20.94
CA SER A 113 17.93 -1.06 22.17
C SER A 113 16.61 -0.33 21.91
N SER A 114 15.61 -0.61 22.75
CA SER A 114 14.34 0.13 22.81
C SER A 114 14.50 1.62 23.14
N GLN A 115 15.62 2.02 23.76
CA GLN A 115 15.85 3.39 24.24
C GLN A 115 16.56 4.29 23.23
N THR A 116 17.48 3.74 22.41
CA THR A 116 18.28 4.52 21.45
C THR A 116 17.99 4.16 19.99
N GLY A 117 17.40 3.00 19.72
CA GLY A 117 17.31 2.44 18.36
C GLY A 117 18.64 1.92 17.80
N GLU A 118 19.75 2.11 18.51
CA GLU A 118 21.08 1.60 18.14
C GLU A 118 21.15 0.08 18.40
N GLY A 119 21.83 -0.66 17.52
CA GLY A 119 21.93 -2.10 17.66
C GLY A 119 22.98 -2.76 16.78
N ARG A 120 23.20 -4.05 17.04
CA ARG A 120 24.06 -4.93 16.25
C ARG A 120 23.28 -5.46 15.05
N PHE A 121 23.80 -5.17 13.86
CA PHE A 121 23.31 -5.66 12.58
C PHE A 121 24.53 -5.92 11.70
N GLU A 122 24.77 -7.17 11.34
CA GLU A 122 25.99 -7.57 10.65
C GLU A 122 25.69 -7.94 9.19
N LEU A 123 26.32 -7.21 8.27
CA LEU A 123 26.20 -7.39 6.83
C LEU A 123 27.57 -7.15 6.19
N VAL A 124 28.03 -8.07 5.35
CA VAL A 124 29.36 -8.01 4.70
C VAL A 124 29.16 -8.08 3.19
N ASN A 125 29.57 -7.02 2.48
CA ASN A 125 29.72 -7.01 1.03
C ASN A 125 31.18 -7.37 0.69
N PRO A 126 31.49 -8.66 0.37
CA PRO A 126 32.86 -9.11 0.24
C PRO A 126 33.54 -8.52 -1.00
N LEU A 127 34.88 -8.58 -1.06
CA LEU A 127 35.65 -7.91 -2.10
C LEU A 127 35.47 -8.52 -3.51
N ASP A 128 35.07 -9.79 -3.59
CA ASP A 128 34.77 -10.50 -4.84
C ASP A 128 33.36 -10.22 -5.38
N ASN A 129 32.42 -9.76 -4.55
CA ASN A 129 31.14 -9.24 -5.00
C ASN A 129 31.31 -7.83 -5.59
N VAL A 130 31.52 -7.74 -6.90
CA VAL A 130 31.85 -6.46 -7.59
C VAL A 130 30.77 -5.36 -7.51
N PHE A 131 29.56 -5.71 -7.09
CA PHE A 131 28.38 -4.84 -7.06
C PHE A 131 28.30 -4.00 -5.77
N PRO A 132 28.20 -2.67 -5.86
CA PRO A 132 27.66 -1.85 -4.79
C PRO A 132 26.21 -2.25 -4.45
N ILE A 133 25.83 -2.11 -3.18
CA ILE A 133 24.47 -2.38 -2.71
C ILE A 133 23.94 -1.28 -1.80
N SER A 134 22.63 -1.26 -1.60
CA SER A 134 21.97 -0.61 -0.47
C SER A 134 20.91 -1.57 0.08
N PHE A 135 20.40 -1.32 1.28
CA PHE A 135 19.34 -2.12 1.87
C PHE A 135 18.36 -1.29 2.69
N ASP A 136 17.14 -1.80 2.83
CA ASP A 136 16.23 -1.41 3.91
C ASP A 136 15.83 -2.61 4.75
N ILE A 137 15.40 -2.35 5.98
CA ILE A 137 14.84 -3.36 6.88
C ILE A 137 13.35 -3.07 7.04
N THR A 138 12.52 -4.04 6.68
CA THR A 138 11.06 -3.96 6.76
C THR A 138 10.51 -5.08 7.64
N LEU A 139 9.59 -4.77 8.57
CA LEU A 139 8.93 -5.75 9.42
C LEU A 139 7.91 -6.58 8.62
N ASP A 140 7.97 -7.92 8.72
CA ASP A 140 7.17 -8.84 7.89
C ASP A 140 5.65 -8.72 8.20
N GLU A 141 5.25 -8.36 9.43
CA GLU A 141 3.84 -8.33 9.85
C GLU A 141 3.12 -7.01 9.55
N SER A 142 3.82 -5.87 9.67
CA SER A 142 3.23 -4.53 9.48
C SER A 142 3.56 -3.89 8.14
N GLY A 143 4.55 -4.41 7.41
CA GLY A 143 5.12 -3.76 6.22
C GLY A 143 5.88 -2.46 6.53
N GLN A 144 6.13 -2.16 7.80
CA GLN A 144 6.82 -0.94 8.22
C GLN A 144 8.32 -1.05 7.96
N LYS A 145 8.86 -0.12 7.17
CA LYS A 145 10.31 0.12 7.08
C LYS A 145 10.80 0.74 8.39
N VAL A 146 11.83 0.16 8.98
CA VAL A 146 12.44 0.58 10.26
C VAL A 146 13.89 1.05 10.13
N TYR A 147 14.54 0.81 8.98
CA TYR A 147 15.86 1.34 8.62
C TYR A 147 16.01 1.47 7.11
N GLN A 148 16.75 2.47 6.63
CA GLN A 148 17.26 2.53 5.25
C GLN A 148 18.74 2.94 5.18
N SER A 149 19.54 2.15 4.46
CA SER A 149 20.99 2.35 4.33
C SER A 149 21.38 3.34 3.22
N GLY A 150 22.62 3.83 3.32
CA GLY A 150 23.38 4.34 2.18
C GLY A 150 24.00 3.19 1.35
N ALA A 151 24.95 3.52 0.48
CA ALA A 151 25.64 2.54 -0.35
C ALA A 151 26.77 1.83 0.41
N VAL A 152 26.75 0.49 0.41
CA VAL A 152 27.79 -0.39 0.95
C VAL A 152 28.58 -0.95 -0.23
N MET A 153 29.81 -0.46 -0.40
CA MET A 153 30.69 -0.82 -1.52
C MET A 153 31.28 -2.24 -1.35
N PRO A 154 31.78 -2.87 -2.44
CA PRO A 154 32.58 -4.10 -2.34
C PRO A 154 33.77 -3.93 -1.39
N GLY A 155 34.00 -4.92 -0.53
CA GLY A 155 35.03 -4.87 0.52
C GLY A 155 34.64 -4.10 1.79
N LYS A 156 33.36 -3.73 1.95
CA LYS A 156 32.83 -3.05 3.15
C LYS A 156 31.90 -3.94 3.96
N GLN A 157 31.76 -3.60 5.24
CA GLN A 157 30.83 -4.25 6.16
C GLN A 157 30.09 -3.23 7.04
N ILE A 158 28.94 -3.66 7.54
CA ILE A 158 28.16 -3.03 8.60
C ILE A 158 28.23 -3.98 9.81
N ARG A 159 28.44 -3.44 11.02
CA ARG A 159 28.32 -4.22 12.29
C ARG A 159 27.20 -3.74 13.21
N GLY A 160 26.76 -2.50 13.03
CA GLY A 160 25.68 -1.89 13.78
C GLY A 160 25.12 -0.68 13.06
N ILE A 161 23.89 -0.34 13.39
CA ILE A 161 23.09 0.76 12.82
C ILE A 161 22.16 1.32 13.90
N ALA A 162 21.62 2.51 13.67
CA ALA A 162 20.47 3.04 14.43
C ALA A 162 19.21 2.95 13.56
N LEU A 163 18.11 2.42 14.12
CA LEU A 163 16.82 2.34 13.42
C LEU A 163 16.22 3.75 13.23
N ASP A 164 15.70 4.02 12.03
CA ASP A 164 14.90 5.22 11.73
C ASP A 164 13.57 5.22 12.52
N SER A 165 13.08 4.02 12.88
CA SER A 165 11.85 3.82 13.64
C SER A 165 11.96 2.58 14.51
N THR A 166 12.33 2.75 15.78
CA THR A 166 12.40 1.67 16.78
C THR A 166 11.00 1.13 17.12
N PRO A 167 10.74 -0.19 17.01
CA PRO A 167 9.53 -0.82 17.54
C PRO A 167 9.49 -0.83 19.08
N ASP A 168 8.36 -1.27 19.64
CA ASP A 168 8.29 -1.64 21.06
C ASP A 168 9.24 -2.82 21.39
N PRO A 169 9.62 -3.04 22.66
CA PRO A 169 10.42 -4.19 23.07
C PRO A 169 9.77 -5.52 22.68
N GLY A 170 10.52 -6.41 22.02
CA GLY A 170 9.95 -7.60 21.39
C GLY A 170 10.91 -8.38 20.50
N SER A 171 10.36 -9.25 19.66
CA SER A 171 11.13 -10.04 18.68
C SER A 171 10.28 -10.25 17.44
N TYR A 172 10.77 -9.73 16.32
CA TYR A 172 10.03 -9.55 15.09
C TYR A 172 10.62 -10.37 13.94
N ARG A 173 9.75 -10.86 13.04
CA ARG A 173 10.18 -11.29 11.72
C ARG A 173 10.37 -10.06 10.84
N ALA A 174 11.52 -9.97 10.17
CA ALA A 174 11.81 -8.87 9.27
C ALA A 174 12.54 -9.36 8.02
N THR A 175 12.47 -8.56 6.96
CA THR A 175 13.12 -8.78 5.68
C THR A 175 14.03 -7.60 5.37
N VAL A 176 15.30 -7.92 5.12
CA VAL A 176 16.29 -7.00 4.54
C VAL A 176 16.09 -7.01 3.03
N ASN A 177 15.57 -5.92 2.46
CA ASN A 177 15.44 -5.74 1.02
C ASN A 177 16.73 -5.10 0.49
N VAL A 178 17.52 -5.86 -0.27
CA VAL A 178 18.81 -5.40 -0.81
C VAL A 178 18.62 -4.98 -2.26
N SER A 179 18.99 -3.74 -2.60
CA SER A 179 19.11 -3.27 -3.99
C SER A 179 20.56 -3.38 -4.47
N ILE A 180 20.73 -3.86 -5.69
CA ILE A 180 22.02 -4.17 -6.33
C ILE A 180 22.20 -3.17 -7.48
N TYR A 181 23.37 -2.53 -7.55
CA TYR A 181 23.65 -1.46 -8.52
C TYR A 181 24.83 -1.82 -9.42
N ASP A 182 24.80 -1.32 -10.65
CA ASP A 182 26.01 -1.24 -11.47
C ASP A 182 27.01 -0.27 -10.84
N ARG A 183 28.29 -0.58 -10.99
CA ARG A 183 29.41 0.19 -10.45
C ARG A 183 29.77 1.41 -11.29
N GLU A 184 29.52 1.41 -12.59
CA GLU A 184 29.91 2.52 -13.49
C GLU A 184 28.81 3.56 -13.69
N THR A 185 27.58 3.11 -13.98
CA THR A 185 26.38 3.94 -14.22
C THR A 185 25.62 4.30 -12.94
N GLN A 186 25.83 3.55 -11.85
CA GLN A 186 25.10 3.69 -10.58
C GLN A 186 23.58 3.37 -10.67
N GLU A 187 23.11 2.77 -11.76
CA GLU A 187 21.71 2.34 -11.90
C GLU A 187 21.44 1.01 -11.16
N LYS A 188 20.24 0.83 -10.59
CA LYS A 188 19.83 -0.43 -9.96
C LYS A 188 19.60 -1.51 -11.02
N GLU A 189 20.46 -2.52 -11.04
CA GLU A 189 20.35 -3.69 -11.92
C GLU A 189 19.49 -4.81 -11.34
N GLY A 190 19.34 -4.89 -10.01
CA GLY A 190 18.61 -5.99 -9.38
C GLY A 190 18.26 -5.79 -7.91
N GLU A 191 17.61 -6.79 -7.34
CA GLU A 191 17.33 -6.85 -5.90
C GLU A 191 17.30 -8.29 -5.38
N THR A 192 17.51 -8.45 -4.08
CA THR A 192 17.33 -9.71 -3.34
C THR A 192 16.82 -9.45 -1.94
N LYS A 193 16.36 -10.49 -1.24
CA LYS A 193 15.68 -10.36 0.06
C LYS A 193 16.20 -11.40 1.04
N VAL A 194 16.72 -10.95 2.19
CA VAL A 194 17.22 -11.82 3.27
C VAL A 194 16.32 -11.71 4.49
N LYS A 195 15.87 -12.84 5.02
CA LYS A 195 14.99 -12.89 6.20
C LYS A 195 15.80 -12.94 7.48
N ILE A 196 15.49 -12.05 8.43
CA ILE A 196 16.13 -11.94 9.74
C ILE A 196 15.12 -12.04 10.89
N THR A 197 15.63 -12.25 12.10
CA THR A 197 14.95 -11.97 13.37
C THR A 197 15.47 -10.65 13.91
N LEU A 198 14.58 -9.73 14.27
CA LEU A 198 14.92 -8.42 14.84
C LEU A 198 14.46 -8.39 16.31
N HIS A 199 15.39 -8.33 17.24
CA HIS A 199 15.15 -8.24 18.68
C HIS A 199 15.25 -6.79 19.14
N VAL A 200 14.34 -6.35 20.03
CA VAL A 200 14.33 -5.01 20.63
C VAL A 200 14.26 -5.15 22.15
N GLU A 201 15.23 -4.56 22.86
CA GLU A 201 15.41 -4.66 24.32
C GLU A 201 15.53 -3.27 24.99
#